data_AF-A0AAQ3MQX8-F1
#
_entry.id   AF-A0AAQ3MQX8-F1
#
_cell.length_a   1.000
_cell.length_b   1.000
_cell.length_c   1.000
_cell.angle_alpha   90.00
_cell.angle_beta   90.00
_cell.angle_gamma   90.00
#
_symmetry.space_group_name_H-M   'P 1'
#
loop_
_entity.id
_entity.type
_entity.pdbx_description
1 polymer ?
#
loop_
_entity_poly.entity_id
_entity_poly.type
_entity_poly.pdbx_seq_one_letter_code
_entity_poly.pdbx_strand_id
1 'polypeptide(L)'
;MNQVSLIKQIRNCLCNKRYVILFDDIWNETFWNDIELALIDNENGNWILVTTRDEKVVEFCKKLYFLRCISYNLLSKAKSLELLCKKAFRKDFDGCCPKDYEVGLDIVRKCGCLPLAIVTVGSLLNRNYKSPSDWGLLRQNLSLEWERNSELNSNLRSCLLYFGMYPEDYDVKCGFVKHERGRKLKEVARQQLMELISKSLVLVSSFTTDGEAKACLVHDLIHEMIRGKMKNTYFCQNIDEHNHLESSGIIRHLTIGRNSNCLSGSIEESQYVRSILIFRDEVSSKDFTMCLLAKYMRLLKSISKLKNLETLDVRVIGEIEITKEITKLRKLRCLLGGLLSSIEVKDSLGSLTSLEKMYVLRIDLDGSY
;
A
#
# COMPACT_ATOMS: atom_id res chain seq x y z
N MET A 1 -19.67 17.03 -4.66
CA MET A 1 -19.63 18.23 -3.79
C MET A 1 -18.63 19.20 -4.40
N ASN A 2 -18.93 20.51 -4.52
CA ASN A 2 -17.99 21.47 -5.12
C ASN A 2 -17.03 22.04 -4.05
N GLN A 3 -15.87 22.54 -4.49
CA GLN A 3 -14.79 23.03 -3.63
C GLN A 3 -15.27 24.08 -2.61
N VAL A 4 -16.12 25.00 -3.04
CA VAL A 4 -16.68 26.08 -2.20
C VAL A 4 -17.53 25.53 -1.04
N SER A 5 -18.32 24.48 -1.28
CA SER A 5 -19.11 23.83 -0.23
C SER A 5 -18.22 23.14 0.80
N LEU A 6 -17.15 22.47 0.37
CA LEU A 6 -16.23 21.77 1.26
C LEU A 6 -15.47 22.76 2.15
N ILE A 7 -14.97 23.85 1.57
CA ILE A 7 -14.32 24.95 2.30
C ILE A 7 -15.25 25.50 3.39
N LYS A 8 -16.52 25.77 3.08
CA LYS A 8 -17.50 26.26 4.06
C LYS A 8 -17.72 25.26 5.21
N GLN A 9 -17.80 23.96 4.91
CA GLN A 9 -17.95 22.94 5.93
C GLN A 9 -16.73 22.86 6.84
N ILE A 10 -15.52 22.86 6.28
CA ILE A 10 -14.28 22.86 7.07
C ILE A 10 -14.22 24.10 7.96
N ARG A 11 -14.51 25.28 7.41
CA ARG A 11 -14.57 26.54 8.18
C ARG A 11 -15.54 26.46 9.35
N ASN A 12 -16.77 25.99 9.11
CA ASN A 12 -17.75 25.83 10.18
C ASN A 12 -17.30 24.83 11.25
N CYS A 13 -16.63 23.75 10.85
CA CYS A 13 -16.09 22.75 11.77
C CYS A 13 -14.96 23.30 12.65
N LEU A 14 -14.10 24.18 12.12
CA LEU A 14 -12.93 24.74 12.78
C LEU A 14 -13.21 26.06 13.52
N CYS A 15 -14.33 26.72 13.22
CA CYS A 15 -14.73 27.99 13.85
C CYS A 15 -14.73 27.89 15.38
N ASN A 16 -14.09 28.86 16.04
CA ASN A 16 -13.94 28.95 17.51
C ASN A 16 -13.30 27.73 18.19
N LYS A 17 -12.56 26.90 17.46
CA LYS A 17 -11.80 25.78 18.01
C LYS A 17 -10.31 26.01 17.85
N ARG A 18 -9.55 25.43 18.79
CA ARG A 18 -8.11 25.24 18.65
C ARG A 18 -7.86 23.90 17.96
N TYR A 19 -7.03 23.89 16.93
CA TYR A 19 -6.75 22.68 16.15
C TYR A 19 -5.26 22.50 15.84
N VAL A 20 -4.90 21.24 15.61
CA VAL A 20 -3.61 20.84 15.05
C VAL A 20 -3.89 19.99 13.82
N ILE A 21 -3.37 20.39 12.66
CA ILE A 21 -3.55 19.64 11.40
C ILE A 21 -2.17 19.25 10.88
N LEU A 22 -2.00 17.97 10.57
CA LEU A 22 -0.80 17.42 9.93
C LEU A 22 -1.13 17.09 8.48
N PHE A 23 -0.40 17.71 7.56
CA PHE A 23 -0.36 17.36 6.15
C PHE A 23 0.94 16.60 5.89
N ASP A 24 0.82 15.28 5.72
CA ASP A 24 1.96 14.39 5.54
C ASP A 24 2.30 14.22 4.05
N ASP A 25 3.59 14.17 3.73
CA ASP A 25 4.19 13.88 2.42
C ASP A 25 3.61 14.71 1.24
N ILE A 26 3.70 16.04 1.33
CA ILE A 26 3.22 16.96 0.29
C ILE A 26 4.26 17.15 -0.82
N TRP A 27 3.83 17.04 -2.09
CA TRP A 27 4.69 17.18 -3.27
C TRP A 27 4.34 18.35 -4.19
N ASN A 28 3.19 19.00 -3.98
CA ASN A 28 2.70 20.06 -4.87
C ASN A 28 2.81 21.44 -4.19
N GLU A 29 3.52 22.36 -4.84
CA GLU A 29 3.70 23.75 -4.38
C GLU A 29 2.37 24.50 -4.23
N THR A 30 1.41 24.26 -5.13
CA THR A 30 0.13 24.99 -5.14
C THR A 30 -0.89 24.43 -4.15
N PHE A 31 -0.60 23.31 -3.50
CA PHE A 31 -1.47 22.66 -2.51
C PHE A 31 -2.01 23.65 -1.47
N TRP A 32 -1.15 24.56 -1.02
CA TRP A 32 -1.51 25.47 0.06
C TRP A 32 -2.56 26.52 -0.35
N ASN A 33 -2.65 26.89 -1.64
CA ASN A 33 -3.64 27.85 -2.11
C ASN A 33 -5.08 27.39 -1.81
N ASP A 34 -5.33 26.09 -1.91
CA ASP A 34 -6.65 25.51 -1.63
C ASP A 34 -6.89 25.37 -0.12
N ILE A 35 -5.85 25.06 0.65
CA ILE A 35 -5.93 24.84 2.10
C ILE A 35 -6.11 26.14 2.87
N GLU A 36 -5.40 27.20 2.48
CA GLU A 36 -5.53 28.52 3.09
C GLU A 36 -6.98 29.02 3.06
N LEU A 37 -7.70 28.77 1.97
CA LEU A 37 -9.10 29.12 1.87
C LEU A 37 -9.96 28.36 2.89
N ALA A 38 -9.57 27.17 3.33
CA ALA A 38 -10.34 26.37 4.28
C ALA A 38 -10.02 26.68 5.75
N LEU A 39 -8.80 27.10 6.05
CA LEU A 39 -8.35 27.33 7.43
C LEU A 39 -8.71 28.75 7.89
N ILE A 40 -9.01 28.90 9.19
CA ILE A 40 -9.38 30.19 9.78
C ILE A 40 -8.32 30.58 10.80
N ASP A 41 -7.67 31.71 10.56
CA ASP A 41 -6.80 32.32 11.58
C ASP A 41 -7.64 33.06 12.61
N ASN A 42 -7.93 32.36 13.72
CA ASN A 42 -8.70 32.89 14.84
C ASN A 42 -7.80 33.27 16.03
N GLU A 43 -6.48 33.34 15.86
CA GLU A 43 -5.50 33.58 16.93
C GLU A 43 -5.59 32.61 18.14
N ASN A 44 -6.33 31.50 18.00
CA ASN A 44 -6.58 30.50 19.06
C ASN A 44 -5.40 29.54 19.30
N GLY A 45 -4.20 29.88 18.83
CA GLY A 45 -3.01 29.02 18.92
C GLY A 45 -3.11 27.74 18.07
N ASN A 46 -3.58 27.89 16.84
CA ASN A 46 -3.73 26.82 15.84
C ASN A 46 -2.37 26.41 15.27
N TRP A 47 -2.14 25.10 15.10
CA TRP A 47 -0.88 24.60 14.55
C TRP A 47 -1.13 23.82 13.27
N ILE A 48 -0.31 24.09 12.25
CA ILE A 48 -0.32 23.34 11.01
C ILE A 48 1.09 22.80 10.83
N LEU A 49 1.19 21.48 10.73
CA LEU A 49 2.44 20.78 10.48
C LEU A 49 2.37 20.24 9.06
N VAL A 50 3.41 20.53 8.27
CA VAL A 50 3.56 19.99 6.92
C VAL A 50 4.86 19.20 6.89
N THR A 51 4.81 17.99 6.36
CA THR A 51 6.02 17.22 6.01
C THR A 51 6.11 17.15 4.49
N THR A 52 7.32 17.29 3.97
CA THR A 52 7.60 17.25 2.54
C THR A 52 9.06 16.91 2.32
N ARG A 53 9.36 16.29 1.17
CA ARG A 53 10.72 16.07 0.67
C ARG A 53 11.14 17.11 -0.35
N ASP A 54 10.20 17.93 -0.82
CA ASP A 54 10.43 18.93 -1.87
C ASP A 54 10.72 20.30 -1.23
N GLU A 55 11.92 20.81 -1.48
CA GLU A 55 12.35 22.12 -0.99
C GLU A 55 11.48 23.26 -1.55
N LYS A 56 10.89 23.11 -2.74
CA LYS A 56 10.01 24.12 -3.32
C LYS A 56 8.70 24.28 -2.56
N VAL A 57 8.16 23.17 -2.03
CA VAL A 57 6.99 23.21 -1.15
C VAL A 57 7.34 23.99 0.13
N VAL A 58 8.54 23.78 0.68
CA VAL A 58 9.03 24.54 1.85
C VAL A 58 9.16 26.02 1.54
N GLU A 59 9.75 26.38 0.40
CA GLU A 59 9.88 27.78 -0.04
C GLU A 59 8.53 28.46 -0.24
N PHE A 60 7.56 27.73 -0.81
CA PHE A 60 6.21 28.23 -1.00
C PHE A 60 5.53 28.53 0.34
N CYS A 61 5.57 27.57 1.28
CA CYS A 61 5.01 27.78 2.61
C CYS A 61 5.67 28.97 3.33
N LYS A 62 7.01 29.13 3.24
CA LYS A 62 7.77 30.20 3.90
C LYS A 62 7.30 31.61 3.51
N LYS A 63 6.80 31.78 2.29
CA LYS A 63 6.30 33.08 1.81
C LYS A 63 5.02 33.51 2.50
N LEU A 64 4.26 32.57 3.06
CA LEU A 64 2.89 32.81 3.51
C LEU A 64 2.75 32.90 5.04
N TYR A 65 3.56 32.19 5.83
CA TYR A 65 3.41 32.14 7.30
C TYR A 65 4.73 32.09 8.06
N PHE A 66 4.71 32.42 9.36
CA PHE A 66 5.86 32.29 10.26
C PHE A 66 6.20 30.81 10.48
N LEU A 67 7.04 30.27 9.61
CA LEU A 67 7.42 28.86 9.64
C LEU A 67 8.66 28.62 10.49
N ARG A 68 8.49 27.77 11.50
CA ARG A 68 9.61 26.99 12.01
C ARG A 68 9.84 25.80 11.09
N CYS A 69 10.71 25.97 10.10
CA CYS A 69 11.16 24.87 9.26
C CYS A 69 12.11 23.97 10.08
N ILE A 70 11.78 22.69 10.19
CA ILE A 70 12.66 21.67 10.78
C ILE A 70 13.19 20.83 9.63
N SER A 71 14.44 21.07 9.24
CA SER A 71 15.13 20.15 8.34
C SER A 71 15.58 18.93 9.15
N TYR A 72 15.12 17.75 8.74
CA TYR A 72 15.51 16.50 9.38
C TYR A 72 16.89 16.09 8.87
N ASN A 73 17.90 16.39 9.68
CA ASN A 73 19.26 15.93 9.45
C ASN A 73 19.35 14.41 9.65
N LEU A 74 20.36 13.82 8.99
CA LEU A 74 20.79 12.46 9.28
C LEU A 74 21.05 12.29 10.79
N LEU A 75 20.81 11.08 11.29
CA LEU A 75 21.08 10.80 12.69
C LEU A 75 22.57 10.94 12.97
N SER A 76 22.92 11.54 14.12
CA SER A 76 24.31 11.51 14.60
C SER A 76 24.78 10.05 14.69
N LYS A 77 26.07 9.78 14.44
CA LYS A 77 26.63 8.42 14.52
C LYS A 77 26.28 7.71 15.83
N ALA A 78 26.24 8.43 16.95
CA ALA A 78 25.84 7.89 18.25
C ALA A 78 24.37 7.44 18.27
N LYS A 79 23.42 8.32 17.91
CA LYS A 79 21.98 7.97 17.80
C LYS A 79 21.71 6.89 16.76
N SER A 80 22.46 6.88 15.66
CA SER A 80 22.39 5.84 14.64
C SER A 80 22.82 4.48 15.17
N LEU A 81 23.90 4.43 15.94
CA LEU A 81 24.37 3.20 16.59
C LEU A 81 23.37 2.74 17.66
N GLU A 82 22.83 3.66 18.45
CA GLU A 82 21.78 3.37 19.42
C GLU A 82 20.54 2.77 18.74
N LEU A 83 20.09 3.36 17.63
CA LEU A 83 18.96 2.84 16.85
C LEU A 83 19.27 1.45 16.27
N LEU A 84 20.48 1.25 15.75
CA LEU A 84 20.91 -0.05 15.23
C LEU A 84 20.84 -1.13 16.32
N CYS A 85 21.38 -0.85 17.50
CA CYS A 85 21.40 -1.78 18.63
C CYS A 85 20.00 -2.05 19.19
N LYS A 86 19.17 -1.01 19.34
CA LYS A 86 17.76 -1.17 19.75
C LYS A 86 17.01 -2.11 18.82
N LYS A 87 17.31 -2.06 17.52
CA LYS A 87 16.66 -2.91 16.53
C LYS A 87 17.28 -4.31 16.47
N ALA A 88 18.60 -4.41 16.51
CA ALA A 88 19.34 -5.66 16.42
C ALA A 88 19.17 -6.53 17.68
N PHE A 89 19.24 -5.93 18.86
CA PHE A 89 19.13 -6.60 20.15
C PHE A 89 17.74 -6.40 20.76
N ARG A 90 16.67 -6.37 19.96
CA ARG A 90 15.32 -6.08 20.49
C ARG A 90 14.87 -7.06 21.58
N LYS A 91 15.38 -8.29 21.59
CA LYS A 91 15.02 -9.37 22.54
C LYS A 91 16.14 -9.73 23.51
N ASP A 92 17.33 -9.18 23.32
CA ASP A 92 18.56 -9.52 24.04
C ASP A 92 19.21 -8.23 24.55
N PHE A 93 20.01 -8.27 25.62
CA PHE A 93 20.75 -7.08 26.11
C PHE A 93 19.91 -5.79 26.34
N ASP A 94 18.60 -5.91 26.60
CA ASP A 94 17.65 -4.78 26.75
C ASP A 94 17.71 -3.75 25.61
N GLY A 95 18.04 -4.17 24.38
CA GLY A 95 18.18 -3.26 23.24
C GLY A 95 19.42 -2.35 23.30
N CYS A 96 20.34 -2.60 24.24
CA CYS A 96 21.58 -1.85 24.37
C CYS A 96 22.69 -2.49 23.54
N CYS A 97 23.60 -1.65 23.00
CA CYS A 97 24.85 -2.17 22.44
C CYS A 97 25.69 -2.73 23.59
N PRO A 98 26.23 -3.95 23.50
CA PRO A 98 27.26 -4.35 24.45
C PRO A 98 28.51 -3.47 24.23
N LYS A 99 29.35 -3.35 25.26
CA LYS A 99 30.54 -2.49 25.23
C LYS A 99 31.54 -3.10 24.23
N ASP A 100 32.08 -2.30 23.31
CA ASP A 100 33.06 -2.64 22.25
C ASP A 100 32.51 -3.10 20.88
N TYR A 101 31.67 -2.27 20.23
CA TYR A 101 31.13 -2.55 18.90
C TYR A 101 31.58 -1.54 17.83
N GLU A 102 32.89 -1.52 17.51
CA GLU A 102 33.41 -0.76 16.36
C GLU A 102 32.76 -1.19 15.03
N VAL A 103 32.40 -2.48 14.91
CA VAL A 103 31.72 -3.04 13.74
C VAL A 103 30.34 -2.40 13.53
N GLY A 104 29.63 -2.05 14.60
CA GLY A 104 28.34 -1.37 14.51
C GLY A 104 28.45 0.04 13.93
N LEU A 105 29.51 0.78 14.29
CA LEU A 105 29.78 2.10 13.72
C LEU A 105 30.07 2.03 12.22
N ASP A 106 30.78 1.00 11.76
CA ASP A 106 31.02 0.78 10.34
C ASP A 106 29.74 0.43 9.57
N ILE A 107 28.85 -0.38 10.15
CA ILE A 107 27.53 -0.66 9.57
C ILE A 107 26.70 0.62 9.48
N VAL A 108 26.68 1.45 10.52
CA VAL A 108 26.03 2.76 10.52
C VAL A 108 26.58 3.66 9.42
N ARG A 109 27.90 3.68 9.22
CA ARG A 109 28.53 4.44 8.12
C ARG A 109 28.06 3.95 6.76
N LYS A 110 28.00 2.63 6.54
CA LYS A 110 27.47 2.04 5.29
C LYS A 110 25.99 2.34 5.07
N CYS A 111 25.21 2.47 6.13
CA CYS A 111 23.80 2.89 6.07
C CYS A 111 23.63 4.40 5.85
N GLY A 112 24.71 5.18 5.73
CA GLY A 112 24.65 6.63 5.54
C GLY A 112 23.97 7.39 6.68
N CYS A 113 23.90 6.80 7.88
CA CYS A 113 23.13 7.34 9.01
C CYS A 113 21.62 7.58 8.72
N LEU A 114 21.06 6.90 7.72
CA LEU A 114 19.63 6.96 7.39
C LEU A 114 18.84 6.06 8.36
N PRO A 115 17.86 6.60 9.12
CA PRO A 115 17.08 5.81 10.07
C PRO A 115 16.46 4.56 9.45
N LEU A 116 15.89 4.67 8.25
CA LEU A 116 15.25 3.55 7.57
C LEU A 116 16.25 2.45 7.22
N ALA A 117 17.40 2.81 6.63
CA ALA A 117 18.45 1.84 6.30
C ALA A 117 18.98 1.13 7.56
N ILE A 118 19.20 1.89 8.64
CA ILE A 118 19.63 1.36 9.93
C ILE A 118 18.61 0.38 10.50
N VAL A 119 17.31 0.72 10.47
CA VAL A 119 16.24 -0.14 10.96
C VAL A 119 16.17 -1.44 10.14
N THR A 120 16.33 -1.36 8.82
CA THR A 120 16.36 -2.54 7.94
C THR A 120 17.54 -3.45 8.27
N VAL A 121 18.76 -2.90 8.37
CA VAL A 121 19.96 -3.69 8.71
C VAL A 121 19.91 -4.24 10.13
N GLY A 122 19.46 -3.44 11.11
CA GLY A 122 19.25 -3.90 12.48
C GLY A 122 18.25 -5.05 12.57
N SER A 123 17.20 -5.02 11.75
CA SER A 123 16.23 -6.12 11.67
C SER A 123 16.86 -7.41 11.14
N LEU A 124 17.76 -7.29 10.15
CA LEU A 124 18.49 -8.42 9.59
C LEU A 124 19.43 -9.04 10.64
N LEU A 125 20.15 -8.19 11.37
CA LEU A 125 21.06 -8.62 12.45
C LEU A 125 20.34 -9.41 13.54
N ASN A 126 19.20 -8.89 14.03
CA ASN A 126 18.38 -9.55 15.05
C ASN A 126 18.04 -11.02 14.73
N ARG A 127 17.84 -11.32 13.45
CA ARG A 127 17.38 -12.64 13.00
C ARG A 127 18.51 -13.61 12.72
N ASN A 128 19.46 -13.17 11.92
CA ASN A 128 20.44 -14.04 11.28
C ASN A 128 21.78 -14.05 12.01
N TYR A 129 22.03 -13.06 12.86
CA TYR A 129 23.36 -12.73 13.38
C TYR A 129 23.25 -12.34 14.85
N LYS A 130 22.96 -13.35 15.69
CA LYS A 130 22.66 -13.20 17.12
C LYS A 130 23.90 -12.89 17.95
N SER A 131 25.09 -13.16 17.42
CA SER A 131 26.36 -12.92 18.10
C SER A 131 27.07 -11.64 17.58
N PRO A 132 27.78 -10.88 18.43
CA PRO A 132 28.76 -9.87 17.99
C PRO A 132 29.68 -10.32 16.85
N SER A 133 30.15 -11.57 16.87
CA SER A 133 31.06 -12.11 15.85
C SER A 133 30.42 -12.12 14.46
N ASP A 134 29.10 -12.27 14.41
CA ASP A 134 28.32 -12.39 13.19
C ASP A 134 28.16 -11.05 12.47
N TRP A 135 28.26 -9.94 13.20
CA TRP A 135 28.21 -8.59 12.63
C TRP A 135 29.40 -8.33 11.72
N GLY A 136 30.56 -8.93 12.02
CA GLY A 136 31.76 -8.86 11.17
C GLY A 136 31.55 -9.56 9.83
N LEU A 137 30.84 -10.69 9.84
CA LEU A 137 30.47 -11.45 8.64
C LEU A 137 29.45 -10.67 7.79
N LEU A 138 28.43 -10.08 8.43
CA LEU A 138 27.50 -9.19 7.74
C LEU A 138 28.21 -7.94 7.17
N ARG A 139 29.16 -7.36 7.90
CA ARG A 139 29.93 -6.19 7.43
C ARG A 139 30.66 -6.49 6.12
N GLN A 140 31.31 -7.64 6.02
CA GLN A 140 32.03 -8.06 4.80
C GLN A 140 31.06 -8.36 3.65
N ASN A 141 29.91 -8.95 3.96
CA ASN A 141 28.92 -9.36 2.98
C ASN A 141 27.77 -8.37 2.80
N LEU A 142 27.79 -7.16 3.36
CA LEU A 142 26.60 -6.28 3.41
C LEU A 142 26.02 -6.00 2.01
N SER A 143 26.90 -5.83 1.01
CA SER A 143 26.50 -5.67 -0.39
C SER A 143 25.88 -6.96 -0.95
N LEU A 144 26.51 -8.11 -0.68
CA LEU A 144 26.02 -9.44 -1.06
C LEU A 144 24.76 -9.86 -0.28
N GLU A 145 24.53 -9.35 0.92
CA GLU A 145 23.36 -9.59 1.75
C GLU A 145 22.24 -8.61 1.39
N TRP A 146 22.53 -7.41 0.89
CA TRP A 146 21.54 -6.61 0.18
C TRP A 146 21.13 -7.29 -1.14
N GLU A 147 22.07 -7.91 -1.85
CA GLU A 147 21.79 -8.71 -3.05
C GLU A 147 21.12 -10.05 -2.71
N ARG A 148 21.47 -10.75 -1.62
CA ARG A 148 20.81 -11.99 -1.16
C ARG A 148 19.48 -11.72 -0.46
N ASN A 149 19.31 -10.59 0.22
CA ASN A 149 17.98 -10.10 0.60
C ASN A 149 17.22 -9.52 -0.61
N SER A 150 17.88 -9.30 -1.75
CA SER A 150 17.19 -9.14 -3.05
C SER A 150 16.82 -10.50 -3.66
N GLU A 151 17.51 -11.56 -3.27
CA GLU A 151 17.12 -12.98 -3.39
C GLU A 151 16.29 -13.41 -2.17
N LEU A 152 15.27 -12.62 -1.80
CA LEU A 152 14.12 -13.20 -1.11
C LEU A 152 13.80 -14.53 -1.81
N ASN A 153 13.57 -15.61 -1.05
CA ASN A 153 13.15 -16.87 -1.65
C ASN A 153 12.01 -16.58 -2.66
N SER A 154 11.94 -17.31 -3.77
CA SER A 154 11.08 -16.95 -4.90
C SER A 154 9.64 -16.61 -4.49
N ASN A 155 9.15 -17.28 -3.44
CA ASN A 155 7.85 -17.03 -2.83
C ASN A 155 7.78 -15.69 -2.07
N LEU A 156 8.71 -15.40 -1.16
CA LEU A 156 8.78 -14.17 -0.37
C LEU A 156 9.03 -12.94 -1.25
N ARG A 157 9.80 -13.11 -2.33
CA ARG A 157 9.96 -12.08 -3.37
C ARG A 157 8.63 -11.77 -4.02
N SER A 158 7.92 -12.80 -4.47
CA SER A 158 6.61 -12.65 -5.08
C SER A 158 5.64 -11.98 -4.10
N CYS A 159 5.63 -12.39 -2.82
CA CYS A 159 4.85 -11.74 -1.76
C CYS A 159 5.16 -10.25 -1.60
N LEU A 160 6.43 -9.86 -1.65
CA LEU A 160 6.82 -8.45 -1.59
C LEU A 160 6.34 -7.68 -2.83
N LEU A 161 6.47 -8.26 -4.03
CA LEU A 161 5.99 -7.63 -5.28
C LEU A 161 4.47 -7.40 -5.27
N TYR A 162 3.68 -8.24 -4.59
CA TYR A 162 2.25 -8.00 -4.42
C TYR A 162 1.93 -6.68 -3.70
N PHE A 163 2.80 -6.20 -2.79
CA PHE A 163 2.58 -4.90 -2.13
C PHE A 163 2.69 -3.73 -3.10
N GLY A 164 3.55 -3.82 -4.12
CA GLY A 164 3.66 -2.76 -5.15
C GLY A 164 2.49 -2.72 -6.14
N MET A 165 1.57 -3.70 -6.06
CA MET A 165 0.31 -3.63 -6.80
C MET A 165 -0.68 -2.66 -6.16
N TYR A 166 -0.49 -2.31 -4.88
CA TYR A 166 -1.29 -1.31 -4.18
C TYR A 166 -0.70 0.09 -4.38
N PRO A 167 -1.51 1.16 -4.27
CA PRO A 167 -0.99 2.53 -4.26
C PRO A 167 0.04 2.75 -3.15
N GLU A 168 0.83 3.81 -3.29
CA GLU A 168 1.70 4.31 -2.21
C GLU A 168 0.86 4.65 -0.97
N ASP A 169 1.44 4.46 0.22
CA ASP A 169 0.81 4.59 1.53
C ASP A 169 -0.49 3.79 1.76
N TYR A 170 -0.81 2.84 0.87
CA TYR A 170 -2.04 2.09 0.97
C TYR A 170 -1.97 1.02 2.07
N ASP A 171 -2.91 1.10 3.01
CA ASP A 171 -3.08 0.11 4.08
C ASP A 171 -3.64 -1.22 3.54
N VAL A 172 -2.75 -2.18 3.32
CA VAL A 172 -3.10 -3.52 2.87
C VAL A 172 -3.63 -4.31 4.07
N LYS A 173 -4.93 -4.63 4.06
CA LYS A 173 -5.53 -5.52 5.06
C LYS A 173 -4.85 -6.89 5.01
N CYS A 174 -4.14 -7.24 6.07
CA CYS A 174 -3.46 -8.52 6.18
C CYS A 174 -4.57 -9.58 6.34
N GLY A 175 -4.74 -10.46 5.34
CA GLY A 175 -5.88 -11.38 5.24
C GLY A 175 -5.89 -12.48 6.32
N PHE A 176 -6.25 -12.16 7.55
CA PHE A 176 -6.43 -13.13 8.63
C PHE A 176 -7.85 -13.70 8.60
N VAL A 177 -8.09 -14.66 7.70
CA VAL A 177 -9.35 -15.44 7.65
C VAL A 177 -9.54 -16.23 8.94
N LYS A 178 -10.35 -15.76 9.89
CA LYS A 178 -10.79 -16.58 11.02
C LYS A 178 -11.64 -17.73 10.43
N HIS A 179 -11.03 -18.94 10.42
CA HIS A 179 -11.61 -20.25 10.09
C HIS A 179 -12.02 -20.48 8.64
N GLU A 180 -11.33 -21.43 7.97
CA GLU A 180 -11.90 -22.56 7.20
C GLU A 180 -10.82 -23.28 6.35
N ARG A 181 -11.16 -24.47 5.84
CA ARG A 181 -10.27 -25.54 5.34
C ARG A 181 -9.09 -25.01 4.50
N GLY A 182 -7.87 -25.40 4.89
CA GLY A 182 -6.62 -24.93 4.29
C GLY A 182 -5.60 -24.32 5.27
N ARG A 183 -5.64 -24.71 6.57
CA ARG A 183 -4.76 -24.17 7.64
C ARG A 183 -3.31 -23.98 7.19
N LYS A 184 -2.74 -24.95 6.46
CA LYS A 184 -1.36 -24.90 5.97
C LYS A 184 -1.06 -23.70 5.08
N LEU A 185 -1.91 -23.36 4.09
CA LEU A 185 -1.65 -22.23 3.19
C LEU A 185 -1.77 -20.89 3.91
N LYS A 186 -2.74 -20.77 4.83
CA LYS A 186 -2.90 -19.58 5.65
C LYS A 186 -1.72 -19.39 6.60
N GLU A 187 -1.24 -20.47 7.21
CA GLU A 187 -0.05 -20.46 8.07
C GLU A 187 1.21 -20.09 7.29
N VAL A 188 1.39 -20.63 6.07
CA VAL A 188 2.50 -20.27 5.18
C VAL A 188 2.44 -18.77 4.81
N ALA A 189 1.28 -18.26 4.39
CA ALA A 189 1.12 -16.84 4.07
C ALA A 189 1.37 -15.95 5.28
N ARG A 190 0.91 -16.36 6.47
CA ARG A 190 1.18 -15.68 7.73
C ARG A 190 2.68 -15.68 8.06
N GLN A 191 3.36 -16.82 7.92
CA GLN A 191 4.80 -16.92 8.15
C GLN A 191 5.57 -16.01 7.20
N GLN A 192 5.21 -16.00 5.91
CA GLN A 192 5.82 -15.10 4.91
C GLN A 192 5.60 -13.63 5.25
N LEU A 193 4.37 -13.25 5.64
CA LEU A 193 4.08 -11.87 6.06
C LEU A 193 4.88 -11.47 7.31
N MET A 194 4.92 -12.33 8.33
CA MET A 194 5.73 -12.11 9.52
C MET A 194 7.22 -12.01 9.18
N GLU A 195 7.66 -12.74 8.16
CA GLU A 195 9.01 -12.66 7.63
C GLU A 195 9.27 -11.34 6.87
N LEU A 196 8.31 -10.76 6.16
CA LEU A 196 8.47 -9.41 5.60
C LEU A 196 8.50 -8.35 6.71
N ILE A 197 7.59 -8.46 7.69
CA ILE A 197 7.48 -7.52 8.80
C ILE A 197 8.74 -7.46 9.62
N SER A 198 9.28 -8.62 10.03
CA SER A 198 10.49 -8.60 10.83
C SER A 198 11.78 -8.39 10.03
N LYS A 199 11.72 -8.25 8.69
CA LYS A 199 12.79 -7.66 7.86
C LYS A 199 12.62 -6.13 7.72
N SER A 200 11.57 -5.56 8.31
CA SER A 200 11.16 -4.16 8.14
C SER A 200 10.93 -3.75 6.67
N LEU A 201 10.59 -4.72 5.80
CA LEU A 201 10.18 -4.46 4.42
C LEU A 201 8.70 -4.09 4.32
N VAL A 202 7.94 -4.50 5.33
CA VAL A 202 6.52 -4.21 5.52
C VAL A 202 6.35 -3.75 6.97
N LEU A 203 5.56 -2.71 7.20
CA LEU A 203 5.24 -2.19 8.52
C LEU A 203 3.81 -2.59 8.88
N VAL A 204 3.53 -2.76 10.17
CA VAL A 204 2.16 -3.03 10.65
C VAL A 204 1.50 -1.70 10.99
N SER A 205 0.42 -1.34 10.29
CA SER A 205 -0.34 -0.10 10.54
C SER A 205 -1.40 -0.26 11.61
N SER A 206 -1.99 -1.45 11.74
CA SER A 206 -3.00 -1.71 12.76
C SER A 206 -2.95 -3.14 13.27
N PHE A 207 -3.46 -3.33 14.48
CA PHE A 207 -3.57 -4.63 15.14
C PHE A 207 -5.04 -5.01 15.35
N THR A 208 -5.30 -6.31 15.46
CA THR A 208 -6.58 -6.83 15.96
C THR A 208 -6.60 -6.73 17.49
N THR A 209 -7.78 -6.91 18.08
CA THR A 209 -7.93 -7.03 19.55
C THR A 209 -7.08 -8.14 20.15
N ASP A 210 -6.77 -9.17 19.34
CA ASP A 210 -6.00 -10.35 19.74
C ASP A 210 -4.47 -10.10 19.59
N GLY A 211 -4.04 -8.88 19.25
CA GLY A 211 -2.64 -8.50 19.09
C GLY A 211 -2.00 -8.90 17.75
N GLU A 212 -2.77 -9.48 16.83
CA GLU A 212 -2.30 -9.88 15.50
C GLU A 212 -2.30 -8.69 14.54
N ALA A 213 -1.38 -8.67 13.57
CA ALA A 213 -1.38 -7.63 12.52
C ALA A 213 -2.72 -7.63 11.78
N LYS A 214 -3.36 -6.47 11.61
CA LYS A 214 -4.65 -6.31 10.92
C LYS A 214 -4.47 -5.66 9.55
N ALA A 215 -3.63 -4.63 9.49
CA ALA A 215 -3.24 -3.98 8.24
C ALA A 215 -1.73 -3.72 8.23
N CYS A 216 -1.20 -3.69 7.02
CA CYS A 216 0.20 -3.72 6.70
C CYS A 216 0.47 -2.67 5.62
N LEU A 217 1.51 -1.86 5.74
CA LEU A 217 1.92 -0.88 4.73
C LEU A 217 3.37 -1.11 4.31
N VAL A 218 3.76 -0.57 3.15
CA VAL A 218 5.15 -0.53 2.71
C VAL A 218 5.57 0.93 2.64
N HIS A 219 6.72 1.25 3.21
CA HIS A 219 7.28 2.59 3.15
C HIS A 219 7.62 2.96 1.69
N ASP A 220 7.43 4.22 1.31
CA ASP A 220 7.54 4.67 -0.10
C ASP A 220 8.86 4.32 -0.78
N LEU A 221 10.01 4.48 -0.12
CA LEU A 221 11.31 4.10 -0.69
C LEU A 221 11.37 2.60 -1.05
N ILE A 222 10.72 1.75 -0.26
CA ILE A 222 10.62 0.31 -0.53
C ILE A 222 9.58 0.07 -1.63
N HIS A 223 8.49 0.83 -1.64
CA HIS A 223 7.46 0.78 -2.68
C HIS A 223 8.03 1.15 -4.05
N GLU A 224 8.82 2.21 -4.15
CA GLU A 224 9.53 2.65 -5.35
C GLU A 224 10.49 1.57 -5.86
N MET A 225 11.28 0.97 -4.96
CA MET A 225 12.14 -0.17 -5.29
C MET A 225 11.34 -1.35 -5.85
N ILE A 226 10.20 -1.68 -5.24
CA ILE A 226 9.31 -2.74 -5.71
C ILE A 226 8.77 -2.40 -7.11
N ARG A 227 8.31 -1.16 -7.34
CA ARG A 227 7.80 -0.70 -8.64
C ARG A 227 8.84 -0.82 -9.74
N GLY A 228 10.07 -0.38 -9.48
CA GLY A 228 11.20 -0.55 -10.41
C GLY A 228 11.43 -2.02 -10.75
N LYS A 229 11.35 -2.92 -9.76
CA LYS A 229 11.48 -4.37 -9.99
C LYS A 229 10.32 -4.98 -10.76
N MET A 230 9.09 -4.53 -10.51
CA MET A 230 7.89 -5.00 -11.22
C MET A 230 7.97 -4.65 -12.71
N LYS A 231 8.40 -3.43 -13.05
CA LYS A 231 8.62 -2.99 -14.43
C LYS A 231 9.63 -3.88 -15.15
N ASN A 232 10.77 -4.16 -14.51
CA ASN A 232 11.84 -4.99 -15.08
C ASN A 232 11.47 -6.48 -15.24
N THR A 233 10.53 -6.97 -14.44
CA THR A 233 10.12 -8.39 -14.43
C THR A 233 8.78 -8.64 -15.13
N TYR A 234 8.12 -7.59 -15.64
CA TYR A 234 6.77 -7.63 -16.19
C TYR A 234 5.76 -8.29 -15.23
N PHE A 235 6.00 -8.20 -13.91
CA PHE A 235 5.21 -8.87 -12.89
C PHE A 235 3.78 -8.31 -12.88
N CYS A 236 3.65 -6.98 -12.80
CA CYS A 236 2.38 -6.28 -12.86
C CYS A 236 2.51 -5.02 -13.69
N GLN A 237 1.42 -4.65 -14.35
CA GLN A 237 1.27 -3.36 -14.99
C GLN A 237 0.26 -2.51 -14.24
N ASN A 238 0.61 -1.23 -14.06
CA ASN A 238 -0.30 -0.23 -13.50
C ASN A 238 -0.89 0.59 -14.65
N ILE A 239 -2.21 0.66 -14.73
CA ILE A 239 -2.94 1.52 -15.67
C ILE A 239 -3.38 2.78 -14.91
N ASP A 240 -2.86 3.93 -15.32
CA ASP A 240 -3.26 5.26 -14.85
C ASP A 240 -3.56 6.18 -16.04
N GLU A 241 -3.87 7.47 -15.80
CA GLU A 241 -4.18 8.43 -16.87
C GLU A 241 -3.02 8.71 -17.83
N HIS A 242 -1.78 8.42 -17.41
CA HIS A 242 -0.56 8.84 -18.10
C HIS A 242 0.20 7.66 -18.72
N ASN A 243 -0.15 6.41 -18.37
CA ASN A 243 0.51 5.21 -18.84
C ASN A 243 -0.36 4.43 -19.84
N HIS A 244 0.04 4.47 -21.11
CA HIS A 244 -0.43 3.54 -22.12
C HIS A 244 0.24 2.17 -21.95
N LEU A 245 -0.37 1.13 -22.54
CA LEU A 245 0.09 -0.25 -22.46
C LEU A 245 1.36 -0.46 -23.34
N GLU A 246 2.49 0.13 -22.97
CA GLU A 246 3.72 0.11 -23.78
C GLU A 246 4.60 -1.14 -23.56
N SER A 247 4.09 -2.19 -22.92
CA SER A 247 4.93 -3.34 -22.59
C SER A 247 5.00 -4.37 -23.72
N SER A 248 6.21 -4.65 -24.20
CA SER A 248 6.53 -5.77 -25.10
C SER A 248 6.59 -7.15 -24.39
N GLY A 249 6.28 -7.21 -23.09
CA GLY A 249 6.39 -8.40 -22.24
C GLY A 249 5.04 -9.01 -21.81
N ILE A 250 5.07 -10.27 -21.39
CA ILE A 250 3.90 -11.00 -20.90
C ILE A 250 3.55 -10.54 -19.47
N ILE A 251 2.42 -9.83 -19.32
CA ILE A 251 1.93 -9.33 -18.04
C ILE A 251 1.08 -10.39 -17.33
N ARG A 252 1.36 -10.62 -16.05
CA ARG A 252 0.62 -11.60 -15.23
C ARG A 252 -0.37 -10.96 -14.26
N HIS A 253 -0.13 -9.74 -13.83
CA HIS A 253 -0.96 -9.03 -12.86
C HIS A 253 -1.28 -7.63 -13.39
N LEU A 254 -2.47 -7.13 -13.09
CA LEU A 254 -2.90 -5.80 -13.55
C LEU A 254 -3.47 -5.01 -12.36
N THR A 255 -3.04 -3.76 -12.25
CA THR A 255 -3.61 -2.79 -11.33
C THR A 255 -4.23 -1.65 -12.12
N ILE A 256 -5.46 -1.28 -11.77
CA ILE A 256 -6.17 -0.17 -12.38
C ILE A 256 -6.30 0.94 -11.33
N GLY A 257 -5.66 2.08 -11.61
CA GLY A 257 -5.59 3.22 -10.71
C GLY A 257 -6.85 4.11 -10.72
N ARG A 258 -6.96 4.94 -9.68
CA ARG A 258 -8.15 5.74 -9.32
C ARG A 258 -8.69 6.64 -10.43
N ASN A 259 -7.81 7.28 -11.21
CA ASN A 259 -8.20 8.22 -12.26
C ASN A 259 -8.19 7.61 -13.66
N SER A 260 -7.86 6.32 -13.82
CA SER A 260 -7.69 5.74 -15.15
C SER A 260 -8.98 5.78 -15.99
N ASN A 261 -8.88 6.34 -17.20
CA ASN A 261 -9.97 6.41 -18.17
C ASN A 261 -10.11 5.16 -19.05
N CYS A 262 -9.60 4.00 -18.57
CA CYS A 262 -9.62 2.68 -19.21
C CYS A 262 -10.19 2.66 -20.63
N LEU A 263 -9.34 2.89 -21.63
CA LEU A 263 -9.70 2.57 -23.01
C LEU A 263 -9.72 1.03 -23.12
N SER A 264 -10.92 0.47 -23.17
CA SER A 264 -11.25 -0.95 -23.17
C SER A 264 -10.44 -1.83 -24.15
N GLY A 265 -9.76 -1.25 -25.15
CA GLY A 265 -9.00 -2.01 -26.15
C GLY A 265 -7.77 -2.73 -25.57
N SER A 266 -7.07 -2.14 -24.58
CA SER A 266 -5.75 -2.63 -24.16
C SER A 266 -5.79 -3.89 -23.30
N ILE A 267 -6.90 -4.18 -22.63
CA ILE A 267 -7.05 -5.35 -21.73
C ILE A 267 -7.35 -6.63 -22.54
N GLU A 268 -7.99 -6.48 -23.70
CA GLU A 268 -8.51 -7.60 -24.48
C GLU A 268 -7.42 -8.44 -25.14
N GLU A 269 -6.23 -7.87 -25.31
CA GLU A 269 -5.07 -8.52 -25.93
C GLU A 269 -4.25 -9.36 -24.91
N SER A 270 -4.49 -9.20 -23.61
CA SER A 270 -3.64 -9.79 -22.57
C SER A 270 -4.17 -11.12 -22.03
N GLN A 271 -3.94 -12.22 -22.77
CA GLN A 271 -4.43 -13.55 -22.40
C GLN A 271 -3.79 -14.14 -21.13
N TYR A 272 -2.71 -13.54 -20.61
CA TYR A 272 -1.89 -14.11 -19.54
C TYR A 272 -2.17 -13.53 -18.15
N VAL A 273 -3.07 -12.54 -18.05
CA VAL A 273 -3.44 -11.90 -16.77
C VAL A 273 -4.13 -12.92 -15.87
N ARG A 274 -3.58 -13.07 -14.66
CA ARG A 274 -4.05 -13.98 -13.60
C ARG A 274 -4.74 -13.26 -12.46
N SER A 275 -4.41 -11.99 -12.22
CA SER A 275 -5.11 -11.17 -11.22
C SER A 275 -5.31 -9.74 -11.66
N ILE A 276 -6.44 -9.16 -11.24
CA ILE A 276 -6.77 -7.74 -11.44
C ILE A 276 -7.14 -7.12 -10.09
N LEU A 277 -6.51 -6.00 -9.76
CA LEU A 277 -6.85 -5.13 -8.63
C LEU A 277 -7.34 -3.79 -9.14
N ILE A 278 -8.47 -3.32 -8.63
CA ILE A 278 -9.07 -2.06 -9.05
C ILE A 278 -9.17 -1.12 -7.84
N PHE A 279 -8.49 0.03 -7.91
CA PHE A 279 -8.53 1.07 -6.89
C PHE A 279 -9.40 2.23 -7.33
N ARG A 280 -10.21 2.76 -6.41
CA ARG A 280 -11.01 3.98 -6.62
C ARG A 280 -11.02 4.86 -5.37
N ASP A 281 -11.45 6.10 -5.55
CA ASP A 281 -11.81 6.98 -4.45
C ASP A 281 -13.22 6.66 -3.93
N GLU A 282 -13.41 6.78 -2.61
CA GLU A 282 -14.74 6.78 -2.01
C GLU A 282 -15.46 8.08 -2.42
N VAL A 283 -16.24 8.05 -3.51
CA VAL A 283 -16.93 9.25 -4.00
C VAL A 283 -18.32 9.37 -3.39
N SER A 284 -18.59 10.51 -2.76
CA SER A 284 -19.84 10.84 -2.04
C SER A 284 -20.99 11.37 -2.93
N SER A 285 -20.86 11.37 -4.25
CA SER A 285 -21.81 12.02 -5.17
C SER A 285 -22.54 11.03 -6.09
N LYS A 286 -23.89 11.03 -6.02
CA LYS A 286 -24.77 10.12 -6.78
C LYS A 286 -24.64 10.23 -8.31
N ASP A 287 -24.36 11.41 -8.84
CA ASP A 287 -24.21 11.59 -10.30
C ASP A 287 -22.88 11.03 -10.82
N PHE A 288 -21.84 11.07 -9.99
CA PHE A 288 -20.53 10.53 -10.32
C PHE A 288 -20.54 9.00 -10.26
N THR A 289 -21.32 8.41 -9.33
CA THR A 289 -21.49 6.96 -9.24
C THR A 289 -22.09 6.34 -10.51
N MET A 290 -23.04 7.00 -11.18
CA MET A 290 -23.65 6.46 -12.41
C MET A 290 -22.69 6.43 -13.60
N CYS A 291 -21.91 7.49 -13.80
CA CYS A 291 -20.89 7.52 -14.84
C CYS A 291 -19.78 6.48 -14.55
N LEU A 292 -19.43 6.30 -13.27
CA LEU A 292 -18.49 5.26 -12.83
C LEU A 292 -18.98 3.84 -13.08
N LEU A 293 -20.26 3.58 -12.83
CA LEU A 293 -20.89 2.28 -13.08
C LEU A 293 -20.85 1.97 -14.59
N ALA A 294 -21.18 2.92 -15.46
CA ALA A 294 -21.10 2.72 -16.91
C ALA A 294 -19.67 2.38 -17.38
N LYS A 295 -18.66 3.10 -16.87
CA LYS A 295 -17.24 2.79 -17.13
C LYS A 295 -16.87 1.39 -16.61
N TYR A 296 -17.37 1.01 -15.44
CA TYR A 296 -17.11 -0.30 -14.84
C TYR A 296 -17.76 -1.45 -15.61
N MET A 297 -19.00 -1.29 -16.06
CA MET A 297 -19.70 -2.30 -16.86
C MET A 297 -18.97 -2.55 -18.19
N ARG A 298 -18.41 -1.49 -18.79
CA ARG A 298 -17.52 -1.62 -19.95
C ARG A 298 -16.24 -2.38 -19.60
N LEU A 299 -15.61 -2.04 -18.47
CA LEU A 299 -14.40 -2.73 -18.00
C LEU A 299 -14.66 -4.22 -17.73
N LEU A 300 -15.76 -4.56 -17.07
CA LEU A 300 -16.15 -5.95 -16.80
C LEU A 300 -16.38 -6.76 -18.07
N LYS A 301 -16.95 -6.15 -19.12
CA LYS A 301 -17.08 -6.77 -20.45
C LYS A 301 -15.72 -7.08 -21.09
N SER A 302 -14.71 -6.25 -20.87
CA SER A 302 -13.35 -6.53 -21.35
C SER A 302 -12.66 -7.59 -20.47
N ILE A 303 -12.86 -7.52 -19.14
CA ILE A 303 -12.32 -8.51 -18.19
C ILE A 303 -12.91 -9.91 -18.45
N SER A 304 -14.18 -10.03 -18.82
CA SER A 304 -14.82 -11.32 -19.09
C SER A 304 -14.19 -12.11 -20.25
N LYS A 305 -13.38 -11.45 -21.09
CA LYS A 305 -12.60 -12.07 -22.16
C LYS A 305 -11.34 -12.77 -21.65
N LEU A 306 -10.91 -12.52 -20.41
CA LEU A 306 -9.68 -13.08 -19.83
C LEU A 306 -9.88 -14.53 -19.39
N LYS A 307 -9.25 -15.45 -20.13
CA LYS A 307 -9.39 -16.90 -19.90
C LYS A 307 -8.60 -17.44 -18.70
N ASN A 308 -7.59 -16.70 -18.25
CA ASN A 308 -6.65 -17.12 -17.21
C ASN A 308 -6.81 -16.36 -15.88
N LEU A 309 -7.85 -15.54 -15.75
CA LEU A 309 -8.06 -14.76 -14.54
C LEU A 309 -8.47 -15.68 -13.38
N GLU A 310 -7.68 -15.67 -12.31
CA GLU A 310 -7.88 -16.48 -11.10
C GLU A 310 -8.35 -15.63 -9.92
N THR A 311 -7.96 -14.35 -9.87
CA THR A 311 -8.35 -13.42 -8.80
C THR A 311 -8.86 -12.09 -9.35
N LEU A 312 -10.04 -11.67 -8.91
CA LEU A 312 -10.62 -10.37 -9.22
C LEU A 312 -10.96 -9.65 -7.90
N ASP A 313 -10.27 -8.55 -7.62
CA ASP A 313 -10.52 -7.73 -6.43
C ASP A 313 -11.12 -6.37 -6.80
N VAL A 314 -12.38 -6.20 -6.37
CA VAL A 314 -13.24 -5.05 -6.64
C VAL A 314 -13.87 -4.50 -5.36
N ARG A 315 -13.35 -4.87 -4.17
CA ARG A 315 -13.88 -4.49 -2.83
C ARG A 315 -13.98 -2.98 -2.56
N VAL A 316 -13.29 -2.15 -3.35
CA VAL A 316 -13.22 -0.69 -3.15
C VAL A 316 -14.37 0.04 -3.85
N ILE A 317 -15.20 -0.68 -4.59
CA ILE A 317 -16.38 -0.13 -5.24
C ILE A 317 -17.55 -0.44 -4.29
N GLY A 318 -18.43 0.53 -4.03
CA GLY A 318 -19.60 0.38 -3.15
C GLY A 318 -20.56 -0.74 -3.59
N GLU A 319 -21.83 -0.43 -3.83
CA GLU A 319 -22.74 -1.40 -4.44
C GLU A 319 -22.31 -1.64 -5.90
N ILE A 320 -21.93 -2.88 -6.21
CA ILE A 320 -21.66 -3.35 -7.57
C ILE A 320 -22.67 -4.41 -7.94
N GLU A 321 -23.31 -4.22 -9.08
CA GLU A 321 -24.04 -5.28 -9.77
C GLU A 321 -23.04 -6.19 -10.50
N ILE A 322 -22.92 -7.45 -10.05
CA ILE A 322 -22.17 -8.48 -10.80
C ILE A 322 -22.94 -8.75 -12.09
N THR A 323 -22.32 -8.45 -13.23
CA THR A 323 -22.90 -8.76 -14.53
C THR A 323 -22.77 -10.24 -14.86
N LYS A 324 -23.70 -10.75 -15.68
CA LYS A 324 -23.61 -12.07 -16.33
C LYS A 324 -22.26 -12.28 -17.04
N GLU A 325 -21.55 -11.23 -17.41
CA GLU A 325 -20.23 -11.31 -18.04
C GLU A 325 -19.16 -11.97 -17.15
N ILE A 326 -19.20 -11.76 -15.83
CA ILE A 326 -18.23 -12.36 -14.88
C ILE A 326 -18.31 -13.89 -14.91
N THR A 327 -19.48 -14.46 -15.21
CA THR A 327 -19.67 -15.92 -15.33
C THR A 327 -18.80 -16.58 -16.40
N LYS A 328 -18.31 -15.81 -17.38
CA LYS A 328 -17.42 -16.32 -18.44
C LYS A 328 -16.02 -16.66 -17.91
N LEU A 329 -15.66 -16.20 -16.71
CA LEU A 329 -14.35 -16.41 -16.08
C LEU A 329 -14.23 -17.80 -15.44
N ARG A 330 -14.07 -18.84 -16.27
CA ARG A 330 -14.07 -20.25 -15.82
C ARG A 330 -12.93 -20.62 -14.86
N LYS A 331 -11.83 -19.85 -14.83
CA LYS A 331 -10.69 -20.08 -13.92
C LYS A 331 -10.71 -19.22 -12.66
N LEU A 332 -11.73 -18.38 -12.49
CA LEU A 332 -11.83 -17.49 -11.34
C LEU A 332 -11.96 -18.31 -10.05
N ARG A 333 -11.00 -18.15 -9.13
CA ARG A 333 -10.98 -18.82 -7.83
C ARG A 333 -11.33 -17.88 -6.68
N CYS A 334 -10.97 -16.61 -6.83
CA CYS A 334 -11.15 -15.60 -5.79
C CYS A 334 -11.84 -14.37 -6.36
N LEU A 335 -13.04 -14.08 -5.86
CA LEU A 335 -13.78 -12.85 -6.14
C LEU A 335 -13.95 -12.06 -4.85
N LEU A 336 -13.42 -10.84 -4.82
CA LEU A 336 -13.46 -9.98 -3.63
C LEU A 336 -14.27 -8.74 -4.00
N GLY A 337 -15.43 -8.51 -3.38
CA GLY A 337 -16.34 -7.39 -3.71
C GLY A 337 -16.83 -6.58 -2.51
N GLY A 338 -17.44 -5.42 -2.79
CA GLY A 338 -18.10 -4.53 -1.82
C GLY A 338 -19.54 -4.97 -1.55
N LEU A 339 -20.55 -4.11 -1.71
CA LEU A 339 -21.95 -4.56 -1.62
C LEU A 339 -22.41 -5.17 -2.96
N LEU A 340 -23.21 -6.24 -2.91
CA LEU A 340 -23.75 -6.93 -4.09
C LEU A 340 -25.27 -6.83 -4.08
N SER A 341 -25.87 -6.02 -4.93
CA SER A 341 -27.33 -5.94 -5.09
C SER A 341 -27.83 -6.85 -6.24
N SER A 342 -28.93 -7.55 -5.94
CA SER A 342 -29.93 -8.10 -6.87
C SER A 342 -29.81 -9.53 -7.42
N ILE A 343 -30.81 -10.33 -7.03
CA ILE A 343 -31.69 -11.28 -7.75
C ILE A 343 -31.11 -12.08 -8.95
N GLU A 344 -30.40 -11.50 -9.92
CA GLU A 344 -29.83 -12.24 -11.07
C GLU A 344 -28.58 -13.07 -10.74
N VAL A 345 -27.95 -12.80 -9.59
CA VAL A 345 -26.70 -13.45 -9.16
C VAL A 345 -26.93 -14.90 -8.72
N LYS A 346 -28.13 -15.24 -8.23
CA LYS A 346 -28.46 -16.59 -7.72
C LYS A 346 -28.32 -17.68 -8.78
N ASP A 347 -28.77 -17.42 -10.01
CA ASP A 347 -28.72 -18.40 -11.10
C ASP A 347 -27.39 -18.38 -11.87
N SER A 348 -26.67 -17.27 -11.81
CA SER A 348 -25.47 -17.04 -12.62
C SER A 348 -24.17 -17.49 -11.93
N LEU A 349 -24.07 -17.40 -10.59
CA LEU A 349 -22.91 -17.89 -9.82
C LEU A 349 -22.66 -19.40 -9.96
N GLY A 350 -23.70 -20.20 -10.22
CA GLY A 350 -23.60 -21.66 -10.39
C GLY A 350 -22.66 -22.09 -11.53
N SER A 351 -22.40 -21.20 -12.48
CA SER A 351 -21.49 -21.43 -13.61
C SER A 351 -20.00 -21.20 -13.28
N LEU A 352 -19.69 -20.53 -12.16
CA LEU A 352 -18.31 -20.29 -11.70
C LEU A 352 -17.78 -21.50 -10.95
N THR A 353 -17.58 -22.61 -11.65
CA THR A 353 -17.24 -23.92 -11.08
C THR A 353 -15.89 -23.97 -10.35
N SER A 354 -15.00 -23.01 -10.60
CA SER A 354 -13.66 -22.93 -10.00
C SER A 354 -13.60 -21.99 -8.80
N LEU A 355 -14.71 -21.33 -8.44
CA LEU A 355 -14.73 -20.32 -7.39
C LEU A 355 -14.55 -20.96 -6.01
N GLU A 356 -13.43 -20.65 -5.35
CA GLU A 356 -13.10 -21.16 -4.01
C GLU A 356 -13.44 -20.14 -2.93
N LYS A 357 -13.38 -18.85 -3.25
CA LYS A 357 -13.54 -17.74 -2.30
C LYS A 357 -14.36 -16.62 -2.92
N MET A 358 -15.38 -16.21 -2.19
CA MET A 358 -16.15 -15.00 -2.49
C MET A 358 -16.30 -14.18 -1.21
N TYR A 359 -15.85 -12.92 -1.22
CA TYR A 359 -15.95 -12.03 -0.07
C TYR A 359 -16.94 -10.90 -0.35
N VAL A 360 -17.90 -10.80 0.58
CA VAL A 360 -19.04 -9.88 0.68
C VAL A 360 -20.26 -10.26 -0.17
N LEU A 361 -21.32 -10.67 0.52
CA LEU A 361 -22.69 -10.82 0.04
C LEU A 361 -23.59 -10.15 1.08
N ARG A 362 -24.30 -9.09 0.70
CA ARG A 362 -25.54 -8.69 1.38
C ARG A 362 -26.61 -8.78 0.30
N ILE A 363 -27.29 -9.92 0.23
CA ILE A 363 -28.41 -10.11 -0.69
C ILE A 363 -29.56 -9.33 -0.08
N ASP A 364 -29.92 -8.19 -0.67
CA ASP A 364 -31.22 -7.59 -0.37
C ASP A 364 -32.29 -8.56 -0.85
N LEU A 365 -33.03 -9.11 0.11
CA LEU A 365 -34.07 -10.11 -0.16
C LEU A 365 -35.40 -9.50 -0.59
N ASP A 366 -35.55 -8.17 -0.57
CA ASP A 366 -36.82 -7.53 -0.88
C ASP A 366 -36.68 -6.50 -2.00
N GLY A 367 -37.25 -6.83 -3.16
CA GLY A 367 -37.53 -5.89 -4.24
C GLY A 367 -38.67 -4.93 -3.88
N SER A 368 -38.41 -4.02 -2.95
CA SER A 368 -39.22 -2.83 -2.66
C SER A 368 -38.26 -1.75 -2.17
N TYR A 369 -37.94 -0.68 -2.90
CA TYR A 369 -38.82 0.30 -3.54
C TYR A 369 -38.16 0.90 -4.80
#